data_AF-A0A964LDF5-F1
#
_entry.id   AF-A0A964LDF5-F1
#
_cell.length_a   1.000
_cell.length_b   1.000
_cell.length_c   1.000
_cell.angle_alpha   90.00
_cell.angle_beta   90.00
_cell.angle_gamma   90.00
#
_symmetry.space_group_name_H-M   'P 1'
#
loop_
_entity.id
_entity.type
_entity.pdbx_description
1 polymer ?
#
loop_
_entity_poly.entity_id
_entity_poly.type
_entity_poly.pdbx_seq_one_letter_code
_entity_poly.pdbx_strand_id
1 'polypeptide(L)'
;MAQDAKSVPPAKPSPPQKAVPANNIQVRAGFAVERVYQVKGATEGSWVAMCFDDKGRIYASAQGDHGLFRITPPAIGTDEECKVELVSTKWGRCQGMAWINGSL
;
A
#
# COMPACT_ATOMS: atom_id res chain seq x y z
N MET A 1 -24.52 17.97 -18.17
CA MET A 1 -24.81 16.67 -17.51
C MET A 1 -23.56 16.27 -16.74
N ALA A 2 -23.55 16.53 -15.43
CA ALA A 2 -22.45 16.15 -14.54
C ALA A 2 -22.38 14.61 -14.51
N GLN A 3 -21.20 14.04 -14.67
CA GLN A 3 -21.01 12.60 -14.53
C GLN A 3 -20.92 12.28 -13.05
N ASP A 4 -21.95 11.59 -12.55
CA ASP A 4 -22.01 11.08 -11.19
C ASP A 4 -20.79 10.23 -10.86
N ALA A 5 -20.04 10.66 -9.84
CA ALA A 5 -19.01 9.85 -9.21
C ALA A 5 -19.65 8.58 -8.67
N LYS A 6 -19.49 7.45 -9.37
CA LYS A 6 -19.95 6.16 -8.87
C LYS A 6 -19.18 5.84 -7.59
N SER A 7 -19.91 5.77 -6.48
CA SER A 7 -19.42 5.35 -5.18
C SER A 7 -18.85 3.94 -5.25
N VAL A 8 -17.72 3.73 -4.58
CA VAL A 8 -17.12 2.40 -4.39
C VAL A 8 -18.09 1.57 -3.53
N PRO A 9 -18.50 0.36 -3.96
CA PRO A 9 -19.38 -0.50 -3.17
C PRO A 9 -18.69 -0.91 -1.85
N PRO A 10 -19.45 -1.08 -0.75
CA PRO A 10 -18.86 -1.41 0.55
C PRO A 10 -18.20 -2.79 0.49
N ALA A 11 -16.90 -2.84 0.77
CA ALA A 11 -16.17 -4.09 0.91
C ALA A 11 -16.75 -4.91 2.08
N LYS A 12 -16.89 -6.23 1.90
CA LYS A 12 -17.22 -7.14 3.01
C LYS A 12 -16.17 -6.97 4.12
N PRO A 13 -16.57 -6.88 5.41
CA PRO A 13 -15.63 -6.63 6.49
C PRO A 13 -14.64 -7.80 6.59
N SER A 14 -13.39 -7.51 6.26
CA SER A 14 -12.27 -8.43 6.50
C SER A 14 -11.89 -8.32 7.99
N PRO A 15 -11.42 -9.41 8.63
CA PRO A 15 -10.92 -9.34 10.00
C PRO A 15 -9.90 -8.21 10.12
N PRO A 16 -9.85 -7.47 11.25
CA PRO A 16 -8.90 -6.39 11.44
C PRO A 16 -7.48 -6.92 11.27
N GLN A 17 -6.85 -6.53 10.17
CA GLN A 17 -5.53 -7.01 9.80
C GLN A 17 -4.49 -6.12 10.47
N LYS A 18 -3.84 -6.63 11.52
CA LYS A 18 -2.75 -5.93 12.20
C LYS A 18 -1.41 -6.46 11.70
N ALA A 19 -0.51 -5.56 11.33
CA ALA A 19 0.86 -5.86 10.97
C ALA A 19 1.55 -6.52 12.15
N VAL A 20 2.35 -7.54 11.85
CA VAL A 20 3.18 -8.21 12.84
C VAL A 20 4.15 -7.17 13.44
N PRO A 21 4.25 -7.05 14.77
CA PRO A 21 5.23 -6.16 15.39
C PRO A 21 6.64 -6.50 14.92
N ALA A 22 7.48 -5.50 14.65
CA ALA A 22 8.84 -5.70 14.14
C ALA A 22 9.67 -6.64 15.04
N ASN A 23 9.55 -6.50 16.37
CA ASN A 23 10.25 -7.34 17.35
C ASN A 23 9.83 -8.82 17.32
N ASN A 24 8.73 -9.16 16.64
CA ASN A 24 8.25 -10.53 16.48
C ASN A 24 8.74 -11.16 15.15
N ILE A 25 9.47 -10.42 14.31
CA ILE A 25 10.01 -10.90 13.04
C ILE A 25 11.46 -11.35 13.27
N GLN A 26 11.74 -12.63 12.98
CA GLN A 26 13.10 -13.16 13.07
C GLN A 26 13.91 -12.74 11.85
N VAL A 27 15.10 -12.17 12.08
CA VAL A 27 16.04 -11.79 11.03
C VAL A 27 17.46 -12.29 11.33
N ARG A 28 18.27 -12.43 10.29
CA ARG A 28 19.68 -12.84 10.42
C ARG A 28 20.51 -11.69 11.00
N ALA A 29 21.69 -12.03 11.53
CA ALA A 29 22.66 -11.04 11.98
C ALA A 29 22.99 -10.02 10.87
N GLY A 30 23.04 -8.74 11.22
CA GLY A 30 23.26 -7.63 10.29
C GLY A 30 21.99 -7.07 9.63
N PHE A 31 20.81 -7.62 9.90
CA PHE A 31 19.52 -7.12 9.41
C PHE A 31 18.69 -6.51 10.53
N ALA A 32 17.83 -5.55 10.17
CA ALA A 32 16.85 -4.94 11.04
C ALA A 32 15.49 -4.85 10.33
N VAL A 33 14.41 -4.76 11.11
CA VAL A 33 13.05 -4.58 10.61
C VAL A 33 12.41 -3.43 11.37
N GLU A 34 11.72 -2.57 10.64
CA GLU A 34 10.89 -1.51 11.20
C GLU A 34 9.49 -1.55 10.58
N ARG A 35 8.49 -1.11 11.34
CA ARG A 35 7.12 -0.98 10.83
C ARG A 35 6.95 0.40 10.19
N VAL A 36 6.97 0.43 8.86
CA VAL A 36 6.77 1.66 8.08
C VAL A 36 5.30 2.11 8.07
N TYR A 37 4.37 1.18 7.80
CA TYR A 37 2.95 1.51 7.67
C TYR A 37 2.05 0.34 8.09
N GLN A 38 0.88 0.68 8.61
CA GLN A 38 -0.21 -0.24 8.90
C GLN A 38 -1.35 0.05 7.95
N VAL A 39 -1.62 -0.88 7.02
CA VAL A 39 -2.73 -0.74 6.08
C VAL A 39 -4.05 -0.68 6.85
N LYS A 40 -4.88 0.30 6.50
CA LYS A 40 -6.21 0.51 7.09
C LYS A 40 -7.22 -0.37 6.36
N GLY A 41 -7.38 -1.62 6.78
CA GLY A 41 -8.17 -2.62 6.04
C GLY A 41 -9.58 -2.19 5.64
N ALA A 42 -10.26 -1.35 6.44
CA ALA A 42 -11.59 -0.84 6.12
C ALA A 42 -11.62 0.12 4.91
N THR A 43 -10.57 0.92 4.71
CA THR A 43 -10.52 1.97 3.68
C THR A 43 -9.57 1.62 2.54
N GLU A 44 -8.50 0.86 2.81
CA GLU A 44 -7.41 0.56 1.88
C GLU A 44 -7.40 -0.91 1.44
N GLY A 45 -8.23 -1.75 2.06
CA GLY A 45 -8.35 -3.17 1.75
C GLY A 45 -7.10 -3.97 2.11
N SER A 46 -6.82 -5.00 1.31
CA SER A 46 -5.63 -5.85 1.42
C SER A 46 -4.74 -5.64 0.20
N TRP A 47 -3.47 -5.28 0.39
CA TRP A 47 -2.53 -5.03 -0.71
C TRP A 47 -1.87 -6.35 -1.15
N VAL A 48 -1.89 -6.62 -2.46
CA VAL A 48 -1.48 -7.92 -3.04
C VAL A 48 -0.29 -7.85 -3.97
N ALA A 49 0.01 -6.68 -4.54
CA ALA A 49 1.20 -6.46 -5.34
C ALA A 49 1.81 -5.10 -4.99
N MET A 50 3.14 -5.02 -5.01
CA MET A 50 3.89 -3.80 -4.76
C MET A 50 5.10 -3.70 -5.70
N CYS A 51 5.46 -2.48 -6.10
CA CYS A 51 6.71 -2.20 -6.79
C CYS A 51 7.23 -0.80 -6.45
N PHE A 52 8.55 -0.60 -6.56
CA PHE A 52 9.15 0.71 -6.40
C PHE A 52 9.11 1.49 -7.71
N ASP A 53 9.08 2.82 -7.62
CA ASP A 53 9.38 3.71 -8.74
C ASP A 53 10.80 4.28 -8.67
N ASP A 54 11.20 5.04 -9.68
CA ASP A 54 12.54 5.63 -9.80
C ASP A 54 12.89 6.64 -8.68
N LYS A 55 11.92 7.01 -7.83
CA LYS A 55 12.09 7.95 -6.71
C LYS A 55 12.10 7.25 -5.35
N GLY A 56 12.09 5.91 -5.33
CA GLY A 56 12.02 5.12 -4.10
C GLY A 56 10.64 5.13 -3.44
N ARG A 57 9.60 5.62 -4.12
CA ARG A 57 8.21 5.49 -3.66
C ARG A 57 7.71 4.10 -4.04
N ILE A 58 6.73 3.60 -3.30
CA ILE A 58 6.14 2.29 -3.54
C ILE A 58 4.73 2.47 -4.10
N TYR A 59 4.37 1.72 -5.13
CA TYR A 59 3.00 1.55 -5.55
C TYR A 59 2.46 0.25 -4.98
N ALA A 60 1.22 0.26 -4.48
CA ALA A 60 0.55 -0.92 -3.92
C ALA A 60 -0.84 -1.09 -4.51
N SER A 61 -1.15 -2.30 -5.00
CA SER A 61 -2.45 -2.65 -5.56
C SER A 61 -3.30 -3.39 -4.54
N ALA A 62 -4.51 -2.90 -4.26
CA ALA A 62 -5.44 -3.59 -3.38
C ALA A 62 -6.16 -4.74 -4.11
N GLN A 63 -6.43 -5.85 -3.42
CA GLN A 63 -7.11 -7.03 -3.97
C GLN A 63 -8.57 -6.76 -4.39
N GLY A 64 -9.21 -5.79 -3.75
CA GLY A 64 -10.62 -5.43 -3.95
C GLY A 64 -10.80 -4.10 -4.67
N ASP A 65 -11.92 -3.43 -4.38
CA ASP A 65 -12.30 -2.14 -5.00
C ASP A 65 -11.66 -0.91 -4.35
N HIS A 66 -10.60 -1.10 -3.55
CA HIS A 66 -9.94 0.00 -2.84
C HIS A 66 -8.94 0.77 -3.70
N GLY A 67 -8.51 0.18 -4.82
CA GLY A 67 -7.73 0.87 -5.83
C GLY A 67 -6.21 0.68 -5.73
N LEU A 68 -5.49 1.66 -6.25
CA LEU A 68 -4.04 1.72 -6.34
C LEU A 68 -3.53 2.86 -5.46
N PHE A 69 -2.56 2.54 -4.60
CA PHE A 69 -1.97 3.48 -3.64
C PHE A 69 -0.53 3.79 -4.02
N ARG A 70 -0.07 4.98 -3.65
CA ARG A 70 1.34 5.37 -3.65
C ARG A 70 1.77 5.67 -2.23
N ILE A 71 2.88 5.08 -1.84
CA ILE A 71 3.49 5.19 -0.52
C ILE A 71 4.82 5.90 -0.68
N THR A 72 5.04 6.95 0.11
CA THR A 72 6.35 7.57 0.29
C THR A 72 6.84 7.21 1.68
N PRO A 73 7.78 6.25 1.81
CA PRO A 73 8.35 5.90 3.10
C PRO A 73 9.08 7.09 3.74
N PRO A 74 9.13 7.16 5.08
CA PRO A 74 10.00 8.10 5.76
C PRO A 74 11.47 7.76 5.50
N ALA A 75 12.36 8.68 5.87
CA ALA A 75 13.78 8.36 5.91
C ALA A 75 14.06 7.20 6.88
N ILE A 76 15.03 6.36 6.53
CA ILE A 76 15.37 5.17 7.33
C ILE A 76 15.79 5.61 8.74
N GLY A 77 15.20 4.97 9.75
CA GLY A 77 15.52 5.23 11.16
C GLY A 77 14.94 6.54 11.71
N THR A 78 14.01 7.19 11.01
CA THR A 78 13.24 8.31 11.55
C THR A 78 11.85 7.89 11.97
N ASP A 79 11.28 8.60 12.95
CA ASP A 79 9.89 8.41 13.40
C ASP A 79 8.89 9.23 12.55
N GLU A 80 9.29 9.67 11.34
CA GLU A 80 8.42 10.44 10.46
C GLU A 80 7.26 9.58 9.93
N GLU A 81 6.11 10.23 9.72
CA GLU A 81 4.92 9.52 9.25
C GLU A 81 5.07 9.10 7.78
N CYS A 82 4.78 7.83 7.50
CA CYS A 82 4.71 7.33 6.14
C CYS A 82 3.52 7.96 5.39
N LYS A 83 3.80 8.62 4.26
CA LYS A 83 2.75 9.24 3.45
C LYS A 83 2.11 8.21 2.51
N VAL A 84 0.78 8.08 2.56
CA VAL A 84 0.00 7.19 1.69
C VAL A 84 -1.06 7.97 0.93
N GLU A 85 -1.10 7.79 -0.40
CA GLU A 85 -1.97 8.52 -1.31
C GLU A 85 -2.76 7.55 -2.19
N LEU A 86 -4.07 7.75 -2.35
CA LEU A 86 -4.86 7.03 -3.35
C LEU A 86 -4.57 7.62 -4.74
N VAL A 87 -4.03 6.79 -5.64
CA VAL A 87 -3.66 7.18 -7.01
C VAL A 87 -4.83 6.98 -7.96
N SER A 88 -5.56 5.88 -7.80
CA SER A 88 -6.71 5.58 -8.64
C SER A 88 -7.68 4.64 -7.95
N THR A 89 -8.98 4.89 -8.12
CA THR A 89 -10.05 3.96 -7.78
C THR A 89 -10.39 3.00 -8.92
N LYS A 90 -9.88 3.25 -10.13
CA LYS A 90 -10.10 2.41 -11.32
C LYS A 90 -9.08 1.29 -11.43
N TRP A 91 -7.84 1.59 -11.07
CA TRP A 91 -6.72 0.65 -11.10
C TRP A 91 -6.55 0.01 -9.73
N GLY A 92 -6.33 -1.29 -9.69
CA GLY A 92 -6.33 -2.15 -8.50
C GLY A 92 -6.36 -3.62 -8.94
N ARG A 93 -6.44 -4.56 -7.99
CA ARG A 93 -6.51 -6.02 -8.24
C ARG A 93 -5.33 -6.61 -9.02
N CYS A 94 -4.26 -5.84 -9.22
CA CYS A 94 -3.07 -6.31 -9.92
C CYS A 94 -2.36 -7.32 -9.02
N GLN A 95 -2.05 -8.50 -9.56
CA GLN A 95 -1.29 -9.54 -8.86
C GLN A 95 0.22 -9.47 -9.14
N GLY A 96 0.62 -8.54 -10.00
CA GLY A 96 2.01 -8.21 -10.30
C GLY A 96 2.08 -6.79 -10.84
N MET A 97 3.15 -6.07 -10.50
CA MET A 97 3.40 -4.72 -10.98
C MET A 97 4.90 -4.56 -11.18
N ALA A 98 5.28 -3.80 -12.20
CA ALA A 98 6.65 -3.41 -12.45
C ALA A 98 6.66 -1.96 -12.93
N TRP A 99 7.57 -1.17 -12.39
CA TRP A 99 7.86 0.15 -12.92
C TRP A 99 8.94 0.02 -13.98
N ILE A 100 8.68 0.52 -15.19
CA ILE A 100 9.59 0.39 -16.33
C ILE A 100 9.63 1.74 -17.07
N ASN A 101 10.84 2.27 -17.27
CA ASN A 101 11.09 3.49 -18.06
C ASN A 101 10.22 4.69 -17.63
N GLY A 102 10.10 4.94 -16.33
CA GLY A 102 9.36 6.09 -15.80
C GLY A 102 7.84 5.93 -15.80
N SER A 103 7.33 4.71 -15.99
CA SER A 103 5.90 4.40 -16.00
C SER A 103 5.57 3.15 -15.20
N LEU A 104 4.37 3.15 -14.61
CA LEU A 104 3.75 1.99 -13.96
C LEU A 104 2.91 1.18 -14.96
#